data_AF-A0A968NWY2-F1
#
_entry.id   AF-A0A968NWY2-F1
#
_cell.length_a   1.000
_cell.length_b   1.000
_cell.length_c   1.000
_cell.angle_alpha   90.00
_cell.angle_beta   90.00
_cell.angle_gamma   90.00
#
_symmetry.space_group_name_H-M   'P 1'
#
loop_
_entity.id
_entity.type
_entity.pdbx_description
1 polymer ?
#
loop_
_entity_poly.entity_id
_entity_poly.type
_entity_poly.pdbx_seq_one_letter_code
_entity_poly.pdbx_strand_id
1 'polypeptide(L)'
;MRKYGEVARHAIISKVDLDQYEAIRVLSDMKEDPRSTAVEIAAAEERLTQVNGTIKDISEAGLLSRMNWWTAEYGLIGDLKSPKIFGAGLLSSVGESRQCLSSRVKKIPLSVNCVEYGYDITEPQPQLFVTSGFAQLGDVLEELALGLAYRRGGAFGLKRAKDAGTVNCARLNSGLEISGVLKDFLTTASDDPAYLIFEGPAQLAANYAELPGQGTARHPHGFVVPRWD
;
A
#
# COMPACT_ATOMS: atom_id res chain seq x y z
N MET A 1 -11.34 -9.48 6.07
CA MET A 1 -11.66 -9.45 4.62
C MET A 1 -12.38 -8.18 4.20
N ARG A 2 -13.70 -7.99 4.44
CA ARG A 2 -14.44 -6.80 3.94
C ARG A 2 -13.84 -5.45 4.38
N LYS A 3 -13.57 -5.27 5.68
CA LYS A 3 -12.94 -4.04 6.21
C LYS A 3 -11.56 -3.77 5.62
N TYR A 4 -10.76 -4.82 5.42
CA TYR A 4 -9.43 -4.70 4.83
C TYR A 4 -9.51 -4.18 3.39
N GLY A 5 -10.41 -4.74 2.58
CA GLY A 5 -10.65 -4.24 1.21
C GLY A 5 -11.13 -2.79 1.18
N GLU A 6 -11.93 -2.36 2.18
CA GLU A 6 -12.37 -0.98 2.32
C GLU A 6 -11.25 -0.01 2.70
N VAL A 7 -10.30 -0.42 3.54
CA VAL A 7 -9.11 0.40 3.83
C VAL A 7 -8.18 0.42 2.61
N ALA A 8 -7.95 -0.73 1.97
CA ALA A 8 -7.03 -0.87 0.85
C ALA A 8 -7.42 -0.07 -0.38
N ARG A 9 -8.71 0.07 -0.69
CA ARG A 9 -9.19 0.94 -1.79
C ARG A 9 -8.86 2.42 -1.62
N HIS A 10 -8.48 2.86 -0.42
CA HIS A 10 -8.16 4.24 -0.11
C HIS A 10 -6.67 4.49 0.10
N ALA A 11 -5.85 3.45 0.11
CA ALA A 11 -4.43 3.58 0.34
C ALA A 11 -3.72 4.13 -0.89
N ILE A 12 -2.84 5.10 -0.65
CA ILE A 12 -2.03 5.69 -1.71
C ILE A 12 -0.93 4.71 -2.13
N ILE A 13 -0.93 4.34 -3.41
CA ILE A 13 0.16 3.64 -4.08
C ILE A 13 1.13 4.65 -4.66
N SER A 14 2.43 4.48 -4.45
CA SER A 14 3.47 5.34 -5.00
C SER A 14 3.95 4.86 -6.37
N LYS A 15 4.61 5.76 -7.11
CA LYS A 15 5.26 5.41 -8.37
C LYS A 15 6.32 4.32 -8.20
N VAL A 16 7.02 4.32 -7.07
CA VAL A 16 8.04 3.31 -6.76
C VAL A 16 7.39 1.93 -6.56
N ASP A 17 6.21 1.86 -5.93
CA ASP A 17 5.49 0.58 -5.81
C ASP A 17 5.07 0.03 -7.18
N LEU A 18 4.61 0.91 -8.08
CA LEU A 18 4.26 0.53 -9.45
C LEU A 18 5.48 0.04 -10.24
N ASP A 19 6.61 0.77 -10.13
CA ASP A 19 7.87 0.37 -10.75
C ASP A 19 8.36 -0.98 -10.21
N GLN A 20 8.18 -1.23 -8.91
CA GLN A 20 8.55 -2.50 -8.26
C GLN A 20 7.66 -3.63 -8.75
N TYR A 21 6.34 -3.41 -8.79
CA TYR A 21 5.38 -4.39 -9.30
C TYR A 21 5.70 -4.78 -10.74
N GLU A 22 5.93 -3.81 -11.62
CA GLU A 22 6.29 -4.08 -13.01
C GLU A 22 7.62 -4.83 -13.14
N ALA A 23 8.63 -4.47 -12.34
CA ALA A 23 9.91 -5.18 -12.34
C ALA A 23 9.77 -6.65 -11.92
N ILE A 24 8.95 -6.92 -10.89
CA ILE A 24 8.64 -8.30 -10.44
C ILE A 24 7.89 -9.04 -11.55
N ARG A 25 6.87 -8.42 -12.15
CA ARG A 25 6.06 -9.03 -13.21
C ARG A 25 6.93 -9.43 -14.40
N VAL A 26 7.76 -8.51 -14.90
CA VAL A 26 8.69 -8.78 -16.00
C VAL A 26 9.66 -9.91 -15.66
N LEU A 27 10.23 -9.91 -14.45
CA LEU A 27 11.13 -11.00 -14.02
C LEU A 27 10.40 -12.35 -13.96
N SER A 28 9.17 -12.38 -13.47
CA SER A 28 8.34 -13.60 -13.42
C SER A 28 8.06 -14.13 -14.82
N ASP A 29 7.57 -13.27 -15.72
CA ASP A 29 7.29 -13.61 -17.12
C ASP A 29 8.54 -14.19 -17.81
N MET A 30 9.71 -13.58 -17.58
CA MET A 30 10.98 -14.03 -18.14
C MET A 30 11.44 -15.39 -17.58
N LYS A 31 11.25 -15.65 -16.28
CA LYS A 31 11.60 -16.94 -15.66
C LYS A 31 10.67 -18.07 -16.07
N GLU A 32 9.43 -17.76 -16.45
CA GLU A 32 8.45 -18.73 -16.91
C GLU A 32 8.54 -19.02 -18.42
N ASP A 33 9.02 -18.07 -19.25
CA ASP A 33 9.20 -18.30 -20.69
C ASP A 33 10.43 -19.18 -20.98
N PRO A 34 10.28 -20.39 -21.54
CA PRO A 34 11.39 -21.28 -21.86
C PRO A 34 12.37 -20.73 -22.92
N ARG A 35 12.01 -19.65 -23.62
CA ARG A 35 12.83 -19.01 -24.66
C ARG A 35 13.70 -17.89 -24.11
N SER A 36 13.45 -17.43 -22.88
CA SER A 36 14.24 -16.38 -22.25
C SER A 36 15.70 -16.81 -22.08
N THR A 37 16.61 -15.92 -22.44
CA THR A 37 18.05 -16.15 -22.27
C THR A 37 18.50 -15.80 -20.87
N ALA A 38 19.62 -16.39 -20.44
CA ALA A 38 20.24 -16.05 -19.15
C ALA A 38 20.60 -14.56 -19.04
N VAL A 39 20.90 -13.90 -20.16
CA VAL A 39 21.22 -12.46 -20.21
C VAL A 39 19.96 -11.63 -19.95
N GLU A 40 18.83 -11.99 -20.53
CA GLU A 40 17.55 -11.29 -20.31
C GLU A 40 17.06 -11.44 -18.87
N ILE A 41 17.18 -12.64 -18.29
CA ILE A 41 16.86 -12.88 -16.88
C ILE A 41 17.77 -12.05 -15.97
N ALA A 42 19.08 -12.04 -16.22
CA ALA A 42 20.02 -11.25 -15.44
C ALA A 42 19.72 -9.73 -15.51
N ALA A 43 19.34 -9.23 -16.70
CA ALA A 43 18.95 -7.82 -16.86
C ALA A 43 17.65 -7.49 -16.09
N ALA A 44 16.68 -8.40 -16.07
CA ALA A 44 15.45 -8.23 -15.28
C ALA A 44 15.73 -8.28 -13.76
N GLU A 45 16.63 -9.16 -13.31
CA GLU A 45 17.08 -9.22 -11.91
C GLU A 45 17.83 -7.95 -11.49
N GLU A 46 18.71 -7.43 -12.35
CA GLU A 46 19.39 -6.16 -12.12
C GLU A 46 18.39 -5.00 -12.02
N ARG A 47 17.41 -4.95 -12.94
CA ARG A 47 16.36 -3.92 -12.91
C ARG A 47 15.56 -3.97 -11.61
N LEU A 48 15.16 -5.16 -11.16
CA LEU A 48 14.46 -5.32 -9.88
C LEU A 48 15.33 -4.85 -8.70
N THR A 49 16.62 -5.20 -8.71
CA THR A 49 17.58 -4.76 -7.69
C THR A 49 17.70 -3.23 -7.65
N GLN A 50 17.78 -2.58 -8.81
CA GLN A 50 17.83 -1.13 -8.92
C GLN A 50 16.56 -0.47 -8.38
N VAL A 51 15.36 -0.98 -8.72
CA VAL A 51 14.09 -0.45 -8.19
C VAL A 51 14.01 -0.62 -6.68
N ASN A 52 14.36 -1.79 -6.17
CA ASN A 52 14.37 -2.01 -4.72
C ASN A 52 15.32 -1.05 -3.99
N GLY A 53 16.44 -0.67 -4.63
CA GLY A 53 17.38 0.33 -4.12
C GLY A 53 16.86 1.77 -4.12
N THR A 54 15.77 2.10 -4.84
CA THR A 54 15.16 3.44 -4.82
C THR A 54 14.09 3.62 -3.77
N ILE A 55 13.64 2.53 -3.12
CA ILE A 55 12.66 2.56 -2.04
C ILE A 55 13.29 3.23 -0.82
N LYS A 56 12.93 4.51 -0.59
CA LYS A 56 13.39 5.29 0.57
C LYS A 56 12.44 5.18 1.75
N ASP A 57 11.15 5.23 1.45
CA ASP A 57 10.06 5.21 2.41
C ASP A 57 9.02 4.19 1.95
N ILE A 58 8.26 3.68 2.91
CA ILE A 58 7.16 2.76 2.61
C ILE A 58 5.88 3.54 2.29
N SER A 59 5.22 3.15 1.21
CA SER A 59 3.91 3.68 0.83
C SER A 59 2.79 3.15 1.74
N GLU A 60 1.61 3.76 1.65
CA GLU A 60 0.44 3.25 2.37
C GLU A 60 0.01 1.87 1.85
N ALA A 61 0.11 1.66 0.54
CA ALA A 61 -0.06 0.35 -0.07
C ALA A 61 0.95 -0.68 0.47
N GLY A 62 2.22 -0.29 0.67
CA GLY A 62 3.26 -1.13 1.27
C GLY A 62 2.99 -1.46 2.74
N LEU A 63 2.53 -0.49 3.53
CA LEU A 63 2.11 -0.73 4.93
C LEU A 63 0.99 -1.77 5.00
N LEU A 64 -0.02 -1.63 4.14
CA LEU A 64 -1.10 -2.61 4.05
C LEU A 64 -0.59 -3.97 3.57
N SER A 65 0.27 -4.02 2.56
CA SER A 65 0.89 -5.28 2.11
C SER A 65 1.57 -6.02 3.27
N ARG A 66 2.35 -5.31 4.10
CA ARG A 66 2.96 -5.87 5.31
C ARG A 66 1.92 -6.30 6.35
N MET A 67 0.87 -5.50 6.57
CA MET A 67 -0.23 -5.88 7.46
C MET A 67 -0.86 -7.21 7.01
N ASN A 68 -1.16 -7.37 5.72
CA ASN A 68 -1.71 -8.61 5.17
C ASN A 68 -0.75 -9.78 5.31
N TRP A 69 0.54 -9.55 5.00
CA TRP A 69 1.58 -10.57 5.10
C TRP A 69 1.67 -11.14 6.52
N TRP A 70 1.79 -10.27 7.52
CA TRP A 70 1.95 -10.69 8.91
C TRP A 70 0.67 -11.18 9.59
N THR A 71 -0.47 -11.11 8.90
CA THR A 71 -1.76 -11.55 9.43
C THR A 71 -2.39 -12.63 8.54
N ALA A 72 -3.00 -12.27 7.42
CA ALA A 72 -3.72 -13.20 6.57
C ALA A 72 -2.82 -14.27 5.93
N GLU A 73 -1.55 -13.98 5.64
CA GLU A 73 -0.64 -14.94 5.01
C GLU A 73 0.17 -15.75 6.02
N TYR A 74 0.83 -15.08 6.97
CA TYR A 74 1.78 -15.67 7.92
C TYR A 74 1.37 -15.46 9.39
N GLY A 75 0.10 -15.17 9.67
CA GLY A 75 -0.38 -14.92 11.02
C GLY A 75 -0.61 -16.16 11.88
N LEU A 76 -0.42 -15.95 13.19
CA LEU A 76 -0.69 -16.90 14.25
C LEU A 76 -1.77 -16.38 15.20
N ILE A 77 -2.53 -17.27 15.86
CA ILE A 77 -3.66 -16.91 16.73
C ILE A 77 -3.64 -17.68 18.06
N GLY A 78 -4.04 -17.03 19.15
CA GLY A 78 -4.21 -17.64 20.47
C GLY A 78 -3.09 -17.26 21.45
N ASP A 79 -2.65 -18.23 22.24
CA ASP A 79 -1.64 -18.01 23.27
C ASP A 79 -0.24 -17.81 22.66
N LEU A 80 0.54 -16.88 23.22
CA LEU A 80 1.87 -16.54 22.69
C LEU A 80 2.87 -17.72 22.79
N LYS A 81 2.71 -18.60 23.78
CA LYS A 81 3.57 -19.78 24.00
C LYS A 81 3.07 -21.00 23.23
N SER A 82 1.77 -21.08 22.97
CA SER A 82 1.16 -22.17 22.20
C SER A 82 0.17 -21.64 21.14
N PRO A 83 0.66 -20.91 20.13
CA PRO A 83 -0.21 -20.33 19.12
C PRO A 83 -0.66 -21.39 18.11
N LYS A 84 -1.78 -21.12 17.46
CA LYS A 84 -2.29 -21.87 16.31
C LYS A 84 -2.05 -21.10 15.02
N ILE A 85 -2.00 -21.81 13.91
CA ILE A 85 -1.83 -21.23 12.57
C ILE A 85 -3.20 -20.82 12.04
N PHE A 86 -3.31 -19.62 11.47
CA PHE A 86 -4.47 -19.23 10.66
C PHE A 86 -4.09 -18.60 9.32
N GLY A 87 -2.83 -18.19 9.14
CA GLY A 87 -2.33 -17.62 7.90
C GLY A 87 -2.38 -18.62 6.73
N ALA A 88 -2.85 -18.16 5.58
CA ALA A 88 -3.03 -18.99 4.38
C ALA A 88 -1.70 -19.54 3.84
N GLY A 89 -0.67 -18.70 3.74
CA GLY A 89 0.68 -19.08 3.35
C GLY A 89 1.21 -20.24 4.20
N LEU A 90 1.16 -20.10 5.52
CA LEU A 90 1.58 -21.15 6.45
C LEU A 90 0.75 -22.43 6.27
N LEU A 91 -0.57 -22.33 6.19
CA LEU A 91 -1.46 -23.50 6.03
C LEU A 91 -1.24 -24.25 4.71
N SER A 92 -0.79 -23.55 3.66
CA SER A 92 -0.50 -24.15 2.36
C SER A 92 0.87 -24.83 2.30
N SER A 93 1.79 -24.49 3.21
CA SER A 93 3.15 -25.00 3.26
C SER A 93 3.39 -25.88 4.49
N VAL A 94 3.34 -27.21 4.32
CA VAL A 94 3.52 -28.18 5.43
C VAL A 94 4.88 -28.01 6.13
N GLY A 95 5.93 -27.69 5.37
CA GLY A 95 7.28 -27.48 5.90
C GLY A 95 7.36 -26.26 6.80
N GLU A 96 6.89 -25.11 6.31
CA GLU A 96 6.88 -23.86 7.08
C GLU A 96 5.93 -23.94 8.28
N SER A 97 4.75 -24.56 8.13
CA SER A 97 3.80 -24.82 9.22
C SER A 97 4.43 -25.53 10.43
N ARG A 98 5.34 -26.48 10.19
CA ARG A 98 6.01 -27.19 11.29
C ARG A 98 7.10 -26.34 11.93
N GLN A 99 7.87 -25.63 11.11
CA GLN A 99 9.00 -24.82 11.58
C GLN A 99 8.52 -23.56 12.30
N CYS A 100 7.40 -22.98 11.90
CA CYS A 100 6.87 -21.73 12.45
C CYS A 100 6.52 -21.84 13.93
N LEU A 101 6.18 -23.04 14.43
CA LEU A 101 5.89 -23.30 15.85
C LEU A 101 7.14 -23.63 16.68
N SER A 102 8.30 -23.86 16.04
CA SER A 102 9.55 -24.13 16.75
C SER A 102 10.09 -22.89 17.48
N SER A 103 11.00 -23.06 18.43
CA SER A 103 11.64 -21.93 19.14
C SER A 103 12.54 -21.05 18.25
N ARG A 104 12.84 -21.46 17.02
CA ARG A 104 13.70 -20.69 16.09
C ARG A 104 13.02 -19.44 15.55
N VAL A 105 11.70 -19.48 15.36
CA VAL A 105 10.92 -18.35 14.87
C VAL A 105 10.44 -17.53 16.06
N LYS A 106 10.69 -16.21 16.07
CA LYS A 106 10.26 -15.33 17.16
C LYS A 106 8.75 -15.10 17.11
N LYS A 107 8.07 -15.22 18.26
CA LYS A 107 6.62 -14.94 18.40
C LYS A 107 6.46 -13.56 19.02
N ILE A 108 5.78 -12.67 18.33
CA ILE A 108 5.58 -11.27 18.75
C ILE A 108 4.07 -11.05 18.90
N PRO A 109 3.58 -10.46 20.01
CA PRO A 109 2.19 -10.04 20.10
C PRO A 109 1.83 -9.09 18.95
N LEU A 110 0.68 -9.32 18.31
CA LEU A 110 0.23 -8.47 17.23
C LEU A 110 -0.07 -7.04 17.73
N SER A 111 0.43 -6.05 17.00
CA SER A 111 0.11 -4.63 17.12
C SER A 111 0.28 -3.98 15.75
N VAL A 112 -0.11 -2.70 15.59
CA VAL A 112 0.07 -1.97 14.33
C VAL A 112 1.53 -1.95 13.87
N ASN A 113 2.49 -2.02 14.81
CA ASN A 113 3.92 -2.00 14.52
C ASN A 113 4.40 -3.21 13.70
N CYS A 114 3.57 -4.24 13.45
CA CYS A 114 3.94 -5.31 12.52
C CYS A 114 4.29 -4.78 11.12
N VAL A 115 3.70 -3.65 10.70
CA VAL A 115 3.99 -3.02 9.40
C VAL A 115 5.39 -2.43 9.30
N GLU A 116 6.11 -2.29 10.41
CA GLU A 116 7.51 -1.83 10.41
C GLU A 116 8.46 -2.96 9.96
N TYR A 117 8.02 -4.21 10.04
CA TYR A 117 8.80 -5.38 9.68
C TYR A 117 8.65 -5.67 8.18
N GLY A 118 9.74 -5.56 7.43
CA GLY A 118 9.83 -6.08 6.07
C GLY A 118 9.87 -7.61 6.06
N TYR A 119 9.46 -8.19 4.94
CA TYR A 119 9.49 -9.64 4.72
C TYR A 119 10.28 -9.97 3.45
N ASP A 120 10.84 -11.18 3.43
CA ASP A 120 11.44 -11.80 2.25
C ASP A 120 10.63 -13.05 1.93
N ILE A 121 10.13 -13.14 0.70
CA ILE A 121 9.30 -14.28 0.25
C ILE A 121 10.13 -15.52 -0.09
N THR A 122 11.45 -15.36 -0.22
CA THR A 122 12.38 -16.41 -0.68
C THR A 122 13.00 -17.18 0.48
N GLU A 123 12.88 -16.67 1.70
CA GLU A 123 13.47 -17.24 2.92
C GLU A 123 12.41 -17.55 3.98
N PRO A 124 12.66 -18.51 4.89
CA PRO A 124 11.78 -18.76 6.02
C PRO A 124 11.63 -17.53 6.93
N GLN A 125 10.41 -17.26 7.38
CA GLN A 125 10.11 -16.04 8.14
C GLN A 125 10.77 -16.06 9.55
N PRO A 126 11.63 -15.08 9.89
CA PRO A 126 12.38 -15.09 11.16
C PRO A 126 11.51 -14.75 12.38
N GLN A 127 10.39 -14.05 12.18
CA GLN A 127 9.41 -13.72 13.19
C GLN A 127 8.00 -13.87 12.64
N LEU A 128 7.05 -14.13 13.54
CA LEU A 128 5.63 -14.14 13.25
C LEU A 128 4.84 -13.43 14.35
N PHE A 129 3.67 -12.91 13.97
CA PHE A 129 2.81 -12.15 14.87
C PHE A 129 1.64 -13.01 15.36
N VAL A 130 1.39 -12.95 16.66
CA VAL A 130 0.33 -13.70 17.33
C VAL A 130 -0.78 -12.75 17.74
N THR A 131 -1.96 -12.92 17.13
CA THR A 131 -3.18 -12.24 17.56
C THR A 131 -3.88 -13.02 18.66
N SER A 132 -4.45 -12.33 19.64
CA SER A 132 -5.31 -12.94 20.66
C SER A 132 -6.64 -13.44 20.08
N GLY A 133 -7.09 -12.85 18.96
CA GLY A 133 -8.33 -13.22 18.28
C GLY A 133 -8.60 -12.38 17.03
N PHE A 134 -9.66 -12.73 16.28
CA PHE A 134 -10.03 -12.01 15.06
C PHE A 134 -10.51 -10.57 15.30
N ALA A 135 -11.01 -10.26 16.51
CA ALA A 135 -11.39 -8.90 16.88
C ALA A 135 -10.18 -7.95 16.87
N GLN A 136 -9.06 -8.37 17.47
CA GLN A 136 -7.81 -7.60 17.51
C GLN A 136 -7.26 -7.31 16.10
N LEU A 137 -7.46 -8.20 15.12
CA LEU A 137 -7.09 -7.92 13.73
C LEU A 137 -7.85 -6.71 13.17
N GLY A 138 -9.13 -6.58 13.52
CA GLY A 138 -9.95 -5.43 13.15
C GLY A 138 -9.48 -4.15 13.83
N ASP A 139 -9.15 -4.22 15.12
CA ASP A 139 -8.71 -3.07 15.90
C ASP A 139 -7.35 -2.55 15.40
N VAL A 140 -6.39 -3.45 15.16
CA VAL A 140 -5.06 -3.11 14.63
C VAL A 140 -5.15 -2.56 13.21
N LEU A 141 -6.06 -3.07 12.38
CA LEU A 141 -6.31 -2.52 11.04
C LEU A 141 -6.92 -1.12 11.13
N GLU A 142 -7.84 -0.87 12.05
CA GLU A 142 -8.42 0.46 12.26
C GLU A 142 -7.36 1.45 12.76
N GLU A 143 -6.49 1.02 13.68
CA GLU A 143 -5.35 1.81 14.14
C GLU A 143 -4.42 2.21 12.97
N LEU A 144 -4.09 1.26 12.08
CA LEU A 144 -3.35 1.56 10.86
C LEU A 144 -4.12 2.57 9.99
N ALA A 145 -5.41 2.35 9.79
CA ALA A 145 -6.26 3.16 8.92
C ALA A 145 -6.32 4.63 9.40
N LEU A 146 -6.38 4.88 10.70
CA LEU A 146 -6.35 6.22 11.29
C LEU A 146 -5.06 6.98 10.95
N GLY A 147 -3.97 6.27 10.65
CA GLY A 147 -2.70 6.84 10.21
C GLY A 147 -2.64 7.22 8.72
N LEU A 148 -3.59 6.75 7.89
CA LEU A 148 -3.56 6.91 6.44
C LEU A 148 -4.14 8.24 5.96
N ALA A 149 -3.72 8.66 4.76
CA ALA A 149 -4.06 9.93 4.12
C ALA A 149 -5.57 10.18 4.04
N TYR A 150 -6.36 9.15 3.72
CA TYR A 150 -7.81 9.31 3.56
C TYR A 150 -8.56 9.53 4.88
N ARG A 151 -8.02 9.08 6.02
CA ARG A 151 -8.60 9.36 7.36
C ARG A 151 -8.08 10.66 7.93
N ARG A 152 -6.78 10.94 7.77
CA ARG A 152 -6.15 12.15 8.30
C ARG A 152 -6.50 13.41 7.52
N GLY A 153 -6.58 13.30 6.19
CA GLY A 153 -6.88 14.40 5.29
C GLY A 153 -5.85 15.55 5.38
N GLY A 154 -6.28 16.74 4.97
CA GLY A 154 -5.51 17.98 5.08
C GLY A 154 -4.16 17.96 4.35
N ALA A 155 -3.23 18.79 4.82
CA ALA A 155 -1.87 18.89 4.28
C ALA A 155 -1.11 17.55 4.34
N PHE A 156 -1.38 16.71 5.34
CA PHE A 156 -0.79 15.38 5.44
C PHE A 156 -1.15 14.49 4.25
N GLY A 157 -2.45 14.37 3.95
CA GLY A 157 -2.90 13.54 2.84
C GLY A 157 -2.43 14.06 1.47
N LEU A 158 -2.44 15.37 1.29
CA LEU A 158 -1.94 16.01 0.06
C LEU A 158 -0.44 15.82 -0.11
N LYS A 159 0.35 15.94 0.96
CA LYS A 159 1.78 15.65 0.92
C LYS A 159 2.04 14.21 0.50
N ARG A 160 1.31 13.24 1.07
CA ARG A 160 1.41 11.83 0.66
C ARG A 160 1.05 11.62 -0.81
N ALA A 161 -0.03 12.24 -1.30
CA ALA A 161 -0.44 12.14 -2.70
C ALA A 161 0.59 12.77 -3.66
N LYS A 162 1.16 13.91 -3.28
CA LYS A 162 2.24 14.58 -4.04
C LYS A 162 3.49 13.71 -4.11
N ASP A 163 3.96 13.23 -2.96
CA ASP A 163 5.16 12.40 -2.86
C ASP A 163 4.98 11.06 -3.60
N ALA A 164 3.76 10.53 -3.66
CA ALA A 164 3.44 9.31 -4.39
C ALA A 164 3.59 9.45 -5.91
N GLY A 165 3.29 10.62 -6.48
CA GLY A 165 3.43 10.87 -7.92
C GLY A 165 2.51 10.00 -8.81
N THR A 166 1.40 9.53 -8.25
CA THR A 166 0.39 8.68 -8.90
C THR A 166 -0.97 9.38 -8.92
N VAL A 167 -1.91 8.81 -9.67
CA VAL A 167 -3.30 9.30 -9.69
C VAL A 167 -3.94 9.05 -8.34
N ASN A 168 -4.37 10.13 -7.68
CA ASN A 168 -5.07 10.11 -6.41
C ASN A 168 -6.34 10.96 -6.51
N CYS A 169 -7.26 10.77 -5.56
CA CYS A 169 -8.50 11.54 -5.47
C CYS A 169 -8.48 12.45 -4.24
N ALA A 170 -8.53 13.77 -4.46
CA ALA A 170 -8.73 14.75 -3.41
C ALA A 170 -10.22 15.13 -3.34
N ARG A 171 -10.83 14.96 -2.16
CA ARG A 171 -12.20 15.43 -1.90
C ARG A 171 -12.16 16.77 -1.16
N LEU A 172 -12.86 17.75 -1.71
CA LEU A 172 -13.02 19.08 -1.11
C LEU A 172 -14.14 19.09 -0.07
N ASN A 173 -14.19 20.14 0.76
CA ASN A 173 -15.27 20.34 1.75
C ASN A 173 -16.65 20.46 1.09
N SER A 174 -16.71 20.89 -0.17
CA SER A 174 -17.95 20.94 -0.97
C SER A 174 -18.47 19.55 -1.38
N GLY A 175 -17.69 18.48 -1.17
CA GLY A 175 -17.96 17.15 -1.68
C GLY A 175 -17.50 16.92 -3.12
N LEU A 176 -16.96 17.94 -3.80
CA LEU A 176 -16.32 17.78 -5.11
C LEU A 176 -15.07 16.93 -4.98
N GLU A 177 -14.90 15.98 -5.89
CA GLU A 177 -13.76 15.09 -5.97
C GLU A 177 -12.93 15.42 -7.21
N ILE A 178 -11.61 15.40 -7.05
CA ILE A 178 -10.66 15.70 -8.12
C ILE A 178 -9.67 14.56 -8.18
N SER A 179 -9.73 13.81 -9.28
CA SER A 179 -8.85 12.68 -9.54
C SER A 179 -7.76 13.11 -10.53
N GLY A 180 -6.50 12.89 -10.17
CA GLY A 180 -5.35 13.24 -11.00
C GLY A 180 -4.03 13.08 -10.26
N VAL A 181 -2.92 13.40 -10.92
CA VAL A 181 -1.60 13.46 -10.27
C VAL A 181 -1.45 14.81 -9.61
N LEU A 182 -1.34 14.83 -8.29
CA LEU A 182 -1.13 16.07 -7.53
C LEU A 182 0.34 16.52 -7.68
N LYS A 183 0.56 17.61 -8.40
CA LYS A 183 1.88 18.21 -8.62
C LYS A 183 2.33 19.01 -7.41
N ASP A 184 1.46 19.88 -6.91
CA ASP A 184 1.77 20.76 -5.79
C ASP A 184 0.53 21.26 -5.06
N PHE A 185 0.72 21.80 -3.86
CA PHE A 185 -0.33 22.45 -3.09
C PHE A 185 0.23 23.56 -2.19
N LEU A 186 -0.61 24.53 -1.85
CA LEU A 186 -0.28 25.58 -0.89
C LEU A 186 -1.20 25.49 0.32
N THR A 187 -0.65 25.81 1.49
CA THR A 187 -1.38 25.90 2.74
C THR A 187 -1.48 27.34 3.23
N THR A 188 -2.47 27.60 4.07
CA THR A 188 -2.56 28.84 4.85
C THR A 188 -1.51 28.85 5.96
N ALA A 189 -1.42 29.97 6.69
CA ALA A 189 -0.61 30.04 7.91
C ALA A 189 -1.04 29.04 9.01
N SER A 190 -2.26 28.50 8.94
CA SER A 190 -2.81 27.47 9.85
C SER A 190 -2.60 26.04 9.35
N ASP A 191 -1.82 25.84 8.28
CA ASP A 191 -1.60 24.54 7.61
C ASP A 191 -2.84 23.94 6.91
N ASP A 192 -3.86 24.78 6.66
CA ASP A 192 -5.05 24.37 5.91
C ASP A 192 -4.78 24.43 4.40
N PRO A 193 -5.06 23.38 3.62
CA PRO A 193 -4.91 23.43 2.17
C PRO A 193 -5.81 24.47 1.54
N ALA A 194 -5.21 25.38 0.77
CA ALA A 194 -5.89 26.49 0.12
C ALA A 194 -5.77 26.44 -1.41
N TYR A 195 -4.86 25.64 -1.95
CA TYR A 195 -4.60 25.61 -3.39
C TYR A 195 -4.07 24.25 -3.82
N LEU A 196 -4.58 23.70 -4.91
CA LEU A 196 -4.11 22.44 -5.48
C LEU A 196 -3.73 22.62 -6.94
N ILE A 197 -2.62 21.99 -7.33
CA ILE A 197 -2.15 21.92 -8.69
C ILE A 197 -2.06 20.45 -9.08
N PHE A 198 -2.90 20.03 -10.02
CA PHE A 198 -2.83 18.73 -10.66
C PHE A 198 -2.18 18.86 -12.04
N GLU A 199 -1.44 17.85 -12.46
CA GLU A 199 -0.84 17.79 -13.79
C GLU A 199 -1.31 16.58 -14.59
N GLY A 200 -1.27 16.72 -15.91
CA GLY A 200 -1.71 15.67 -16.83
C GLY A 200 -3.22 15.42 -16.77
N PRO A 201 -3.69 14.29 -17.31
CA PRO A 201 -5.12 14.02 -17.39
C PRO A 201 -5.77 13.95 -16.00
N ALA A 202 -6.87 14.69 -15.81
CA ALA A 202 -7.60 14.74 -14.56
C ALA A 202 -9.12 14.64 -14.77
N GLN A 203 -9.86 14.40 -13.69
CA GLN A 203 -11.31 14.20 -13.71
C GLN A 203 -11.96 14.89 -12.50
N LEU A 204 -13.13 15.50 -12.72
CA LEU A 204 -14.01 15.93 -11.62
C LEU A 204 -15.09 14.89 -11.40
N ALA A 205 -15.32 14.57 -10.14
CA ALA A 205 -16.30 13.60 -9.70
C ALA A 205 -17.11 14.10 -8.51
N ALA A 206 -18.23 13.44 -8.26
CA ALA A 206 -18.95 13.53 -7.01
C ALA A 206 -19.53 12.15 -6.69
N ASN A 207 -19.49 11.76 -5.41
CA ASN A 207 -19.96 10.44 -4.97
C ASN A 207 -19.32 9.26 -5.75
N TYR A 208 -18.02 9.34 -6.04
CA TYR A 208 -17.28 8.32 -6.78
C TYR A 208 -17.74 8.12 -8.24
N ALA A 209 -18.44 9.09 -8.84
CA ALA A 209 -18.85 9.07 -10.23
C ALA A 209 -18.40 10.34 -10.96
N GLU A 210 -17.93 10.19 -12.20
CA GLU A 210 -17.57 11.32 -13.06
C GLU A 210 -18.74 12.30 -13.19
N LEU A 211 -18.47 13.60 -13.03
CA LEU A 211 -19.44 14.63 -13.39
C LEU A 211 -19.58 14.68 -14.91
N PRO A 212 -20.80 14.76 -15.48
CA PRO A 212 -21.01 14.66 -16.93
C PRO A 212 -20.06 15.53 -17.77
N GLY A 213 -19.24 14.87 -18.57
CA GLY A 213 -18.27 15.51 -19.46
C GLY A 213 -17.05 16.10 -18.77
N GLN A 214 -16.80 15.83 -17.48
CA GLN A 214 -15.65 16.32 -16.71
C GLN A 214 -14.53 15.28 -16.57
N GLY A 215 -14.42 14.35 -17.52
CA GLY A 215 -13.35 13.36 -17.60
C GLY A 215 -12.04 13.89 -18.19
N THR A 216 -11.10 12.96 -18.36
CA THR A 216 -9.72 13.21 -18.83
C THR A 216 -9.64 13.82 -20.23
N ALA A 217 -10.61 13.54 -21.10
CA ALA A 217 -10.70 14.14 -22.44
C ALA A 217 -10.95 15.65 -22.38
N ARG A 218 -11.68 16.12 -21.36
CA ARG A 218 -11.93 17.56 -21.14
C ARG A 218 -10.76 18.23 -20.42
N HIS A 219 -10.09 17.50 -19.53
CA HIS A 219 -9.03 18.02 -18.67
C HIS A 219 -7.70 17.28 -18.88
N PRO A 220 -7.10 17.36 -20.08
CA PRO A 220 -5.91 16.58 -20.43
C PRO A 220 -4.62 17.10 -19.78
N HIS A 221 -4.63 18.33 -19.26
CA HIS A 221 -3.46 19.01 -18.71
C HIS A 221 -3.52 19.24 -17.20
N GLY A 222 -4.63 18.89 -16.56
CA GLY A 222 -4.81 18.93 -15.12
C GLY A 222 -5.73 20.06 -14.69
N PHE A 223 -5.67 20.38 -13.40
CA PHE A 223 -6.47 21.43 -12.78
C PHE A 223 -5.65 22.27 -11.84
N VAL A 224 -6.00 23.55 -11.83
CA VAL A 224 -5.69 24.43 -10.73
C VAL A 224 -6.98 24.68 -9.98
N VAL A 225 -6.97 24.38 -8.69
CA VAL A 225 -8.11 24.61 -7.82
C VAL A 225 -7.75 25.81 -6.93
N PRO A 226 -8.28 27.01 -7.24
CA PRO A 226 -8.00 28.20 -6.45
C PRO A 226 -8.65 28.08 -5.07
N ARG A 227 -8.27 28.97 -4.16
CA ARG A 227 -8.83 29.05 -2.80
C ARG A 227 -10.35 28.96 -2.85
N TRP A 228 -10.87 27.90 -2.21
CA TRP A 228 -12.28 27.73 -1.92
C TRP A 228 -12.51 28.21 -0.48
N ASP A 229 -12.95 29.44 -0.34
CA ASP A 229 -13.51 29.98 0.91
C ASP A 229 -15.03 29.79 0.98
#